data_AF-A0A8S1DJ04-F1
#
_entry.id   AF-A0A8S1DJ04-F1
#
_cell.length_a   1.000
_cell.length_b   1.000
_cell.length_c   1.000
_cell.angle_alpha   90.00
_cell.angle_beta   90.00
_cell.angle_gamma   90.00
#
_symmetry.space_group_name_H-M   'P 1'
#
loop_
_entity.id
_entity.type
_entity.pdbx_description
1 polymer ?
#
loop_
_entity_poly.entity_id
_entity_poly.type
_entity_poly.pdbx_seq_one_letter_code
_entity_poly.pdbx_strand_id
1 'polypeptide(L)'
;EESDPNAGTIALRKALEWELSLDSRDLRSHAWYHGAIPRQRAEDITSLDGHFLVRDCMSQPGDYVLSCKYRNQPLHFVINKVVLQPDTVYERVQFQFEDEAFDTVPDLITFYVGSGKSISQMSGAKIHTPRNRLYPLSFYASKFPMQMPPSGLTSPCSPAGSLVTSPCANSPASRLNMYSNNMVMAQPQQPPAGLTSPPGTLGRSNSRPGTPPKLPTKHRSHSLTANTLLAEAGVGENYLHDREFNILMQYP
;
A
#
# COMPACT_ATOMS: atom_id res chain seq x y z
N GLU A 1 -40.63 15.28 -13.64
CA GLU A 1 -40.40 15.00 -12.20
C GLU A 1 -39.43 16.03 -11.65
N GLU A 2 -39.53 16.39 -10.37
CA GLU A 2 -38.57 17.27 -9.70
C GLU A 2 -37.66 16.39 -8.82
N SER A 3 -36.41 16.22 -9.22
CA SER A 3 -35.48 15.29 -8.56
C SER A 3 -34.86 15.93 -7.32
N ASP A 4 -35.29 15.49 -6.13
CA ASP A 4 -34.76 15.95 -4.84
C ASP A 4 -33.22 16.01 -4.84
N PRO A 5 -32.59 17.19 -4.72
CA PRO A 5 -31.12 17.31 -4.77
C PRO A 5 -30.43 16.60 -3.58
N ASN A 6 -31.17 16.34 -2.51
CA ASN A 6 -30.69 15.59 -1.35
C ASN A 6 -30.64 14.07 -1.60
N ALA A 7 -31.43 13.53 -2.54
CA ALA A 7 -31.53 12.08 -2.76
C ALA A 7 -30.19 11.46 -3.20
N GLY A 8 -29.42 12.15 -4.05
CA GLY A 8 -28.08 11.73 -4.45
C GLY A 8 -27.08 11.69 -3.28
N THR A 9 -27.12 12.69 -2.40
CA THR A 9 -26.28 12.76 -1.19
C THR A 9 -26.61 11.63 -0.22
N ILE A 10 -27.90 11.34 0.00
CA ILE A 10 -28.36 10.22 0.84
C ILE A 10 -27.91 8.87 0.24
N ALA A 11 -28.00 8.70 -1.08
CA ALA A 11 -27.55 7.49 -1.76
C ALA A 11 -26.02 7.28 -1.62
N LEU A 12 -25.22 8.33 -1.80
CA LEU A 12 -23.76 8.27 -1.61
C LEU A 12 -23.38 7.93 -0.17
N ARG A 13 -24.06 8.51 0.83
CA ARG A 13 -23.84 8.19 2.25
C ARG A 13 -24.15 6.72 2.54
N LYS A 14 -25.31 6.21 2.10
CA LYS A 14 -25.69 4.80 2.29
C LYS A 14 -24.75 3.82 1.59
N ALA A 15 -24.24 4.18 0.41
CA ALA A 15 -23.27 3.37 -0.31
C ALA A 15 -21.90 3.31 0.41
N LEU A 16 -21.43 4.43 0.98
CA LEU A 16 -20.23 4.43 1.83
C LEU A 16 -20.44 3.59 3.11
N GLU A 17 -21.57 3.79 3.79
CA GLU A 17 -21.94 3.05 5.00
C GLU A 17 -21.98 1.53 4.74
N TRP A 18 -22.55 1.10 3.61
CA TRP A 18 -22.53 -0.30 3.19
C TRP A 18 -21.12 -0.81 2.88
N GLU A 19 -20.31 -0.07 2.13
CA GLU A 19 -18.91 -0.47 1.85
C GLU A 19 -18.07 -0.60 3.13
N LEU A 20 -18.26 0.30 4.12
CA LEU A 20 -17.56 0.24 5.41
C LEU A 20 -18.10 -0.88 6.33
N SER A 21 -19.30 -1.40 6.07
CA SER A 21 -19.90 -2.55 6.80
C SER A 21 -19.47 -3.93 6.30
N LEU A 22 -18.61 -3.99 5.27
CA LEU A 22 -18.04 -5.24 4.76
C LEU A 22 -17.08 -5.90 5.78
N ASP A 23 -16.77 -7.19 5.56
CA ASP A 23 -15.81 -7.93 6.37
C ASP A 23 -14.48 -7.17 6.55
N SER A 24 -13.92 -7.16 7.76
CA SER A 24 -12.69 -6.45 8.10
C SER A 24 -11.44 -6.88 7.31
N ARG A 25 -11.53 -8.01 6.59
CA ARG A 25 -10.49 -8.54 5.69
C ARG A 25 -10.58 -7.97 4.26
N ASP A 26 -11.72 -7.38 3.89
CA ASP A 26 -11.90 -6.68 2.62
C ASP A 26 -11.36 -5.25 2.76
N LEU A 27 -10.39 -4.87 1.91
CA LEU A 27 -9.82 -3.52 1.89
C LEU A 27 -10.89 -2.42 1.75
N ARG A 28 -12.03 -2.73 1.14
CA ARG A 28 -13.14 -1.79 0.95
C ARG A 28 -13.83 -1.40 2.27
N SER A 29 -13.76 -2.25 3.31
CA SER A 29 -14.28 -1.91 4.64
C SER A 29 -13.47 -0.80 5.33
N HIS A 30 -12.26 -0.54 4.86
CA HIS A 30 -11.34 0.41 5.50
C HIS A 30 -11.50 1.81 4.93
N ALA A 31 -11.86 2.76 5.79
CA ALA A 31 -12.03 4.16 5.39
C ALA A 31 -10.72 4.81 4.88
N TRP A 32 -9.55 4.30 5.28
CA TRP A 32 -8.23 4.78 4.81
C TRP A 32 -7.79 4.21 3.44
N TYR A 33 -8.57 3.31 2.84
CA TYR A 33 -8.33 2.79 1.50
C TYR A 33 -9.18 3.54 0.47
N HIS A 34 -8.55 4.22 -0.49
CA HIS A 34 -9.23 5.10 -1.46
C HIS A 34 -9.41 4.45 -2.84
N GLY A 35 -8.96 3.20 -3.02
CA GLY A 35 -8.94 2.54 -4.32
C GLY A 35 -8.11 3.31 -5.36
N ALA A 36 -8.59 3.34 -6.61
CA ALA A 36 -7.89 3.96 -7.73
C ALA A 36 -7.98 5.49 -7.75
N ILE A 37 -7.36 6.16 -6.77
CA ILE A 37 -7.09 7.61 -6.82
C ILE A 37 -5.70 7.91 -7.40
N PRO A 38 -5.53 8.96 -8.23
CA PRO A 38 -4.23 9.30 -8.81
C PRO A 38 -3.25 9.82 -7.76
N ARG A 39 -1.94 9.66 -8.00
CA ARG A 39 -0.85 10.02 -7.08
C ARG A 39 -1.01 11.44 -6.51
N GLN A 40 -1.20 12.44 -7.36
CA GLN A 40 -1.37 13.84 -6.97
C GLN A 40 -2.53 14.02 -5.98
N ARG A 41 -3.66 13.31 -6.20
CA ARG A 41 -4.81 13.41 -5.29
C ARG A 41 -4.54 12.75 -3.93
N ALA A 42 -3.69 11.74 -3.88
CA ALA A 42 -3.24 11.18 -2.61
C ALA A 42 -2.37 12.18 -1.82
N GLU A 43 -1.46 12.88 -2.51
CA GLU A 43 -0.60 13.92 -1.92
C GLU A 43 -1.44 15.07 -1.33
N ASP A 44 -2.51 15.53 -2.00
CA ASP A 44 -3.47 16.50 -1.45
C ASP A 44 -4.04 16.03 -0.10
N ILE A 45 -4.49 14.77 -0.03
CA ILE A 45 -5.20 14.22 1.13
C ILE A 45 -4.24 14.01 2.32
N THR A 46 -2.98 13.67 2.03
CA THR A 46 -1.90 13.55 3.03
C THR A 46 -1.15 14.88 3.22
N SER A 47 -1.87 15.98 3.39
CA SER A 47 -1.27 17.33 3.49
C SER A 47 -0.40 17.59 4.73
N LEU A 48 -0.51 16.80 5.81
CA LEU A 48 0.22 16.96 7.08
C LEU A 48 1.13 15.77 7.39
N ASP A 49 2.08 15.96 8.30
CA ASP A 49 3.05 14.92 8.69
C ASP A 49 2.38 13.74 9.40
N GLY A 50 2.84 12.51 9.10
CA GLY A 50 2.28 11.27 9.66
C GLY A 50 0.88 10.91 9.12
N HIS A 51 0.27 11.75 8.27
CA HIS A 51 -0.97 11.43 7.57
C HIS A 51 -0.71 10.40 6.47
N PHE A 52 -1.59 9.40 6.36
CA PHE A 52 -1.48 8.35 5.34
C PHE A 52 -2.82 7.90 4.76
N LEU A 53 -2.76 7.26 3.60
CA LEU A 53 -3.83 6.47 2.99
C LEU A 53 -3.24 5.33 2.16
N VAL A 54 -4.04 4.31 1.86
CA VAL A 54 -3.69 3.29 0.86
C VAL A 54 -4.55 3.48 -0.38
N ARG A 55 -3.95 3.24 -1.55
CA ARG A 55 -4.59 3.32 -2.87
C ARG A 55 -4.07 2.22 -3.79
N ASP A 56 -4.72 2.04 -4.93
CA ASP A 56 -4.28 1.09 -5.93
C ASP A 56 -3.04 1.58 -6.69
N CYS A 57 -2.23 0.65 -7.20
CA CYS A 57 -1.07 0.94 -8.03
C CYS A 57 -1.48 1.18 -9.50
N MET A 58 -1.44 2.44 -9.94
CA MET A 58 -1.88 2.85 -11.28
C MET A 58 -1.07 2.25 -12.44
N SER A 59 0.18 1.85 -12.19
CA SER A 59 1.06 1.20 -13.18
C SER A 59 0.99 -0.33 -13.14
N GLN A 60 0.41 -0.92 -12.10
CA GLN A 60 0.46 -2.36 -11.85
C GLN A 60 -0.84 -2.80 -11.14
N PRO A 61 -1.92 -3.08 -11.89
CA PRO A 61 -3.22 -3.41 -11.31
C PRO A 61 -3.15 -4.71 -10.50
N GLY A 62 -3.66 -4.67 -9.27
CA GLY A 62 -3.59 -5.77 -8.31
C GLY A 62 -2.60 -5.54 -7.17
N ASP A 63 -1.67 -4.58 -7.29
CA ASP A 63 -0.79 -4.15 -6.21
C ASP A 63 -1.25 -2.84 -5.57
N TYR A 64 -0.81 -2.61 -4.33
CA TYR A 64 -1.24 -1.48 -3.50
C TYR A 64 -0.09 -0.52 -3.18
N VAL A 65 -0.41 0.75 -2.94
CA VAL A 65 0.55 1.79 -2.59
C VAL A 65 0.08 2.55 -1.35
N LEU A 66 0.86 2.46 -0.28
CA LEU A 66 0.77 3.39 0.85
C LEU A 66 1.28 4.75 0.38
N SER A 67 0.46 5.79 0.51
CA SER A 67 0.86 7.18 0.30
C SER A 67 0.80 7.90 1.64
N CYS A 68 1.87 8.60 2.01
CA CYS A 68 1.95 9.34 3.26
C CYS A 68 2.84 10.58 3.11
N LYS A 69 2.79 11.50 4.06
CA LYS A 69 3.71 12.64 4.13
C LYS A 69 4.54 12.59 5.41
N TYR A 70 5.86 12.75 5.25
CA TYR A 70 6.82 12.65 6.35
C TYR A 70 7.99 13.61 6.16
N ARG A 71 8.36 14.33 7.23
CA ARG A 71 9.28 15.49 7.21
C ARG A 71 8.91 16.50 6.11
N ASN A 72 7.61 16.76 5.98
CA ASN A 72 6.98 17.59 4.95
C ASN A 72 7.16 17.09 3.49
N GLN A 73 7.73 15.90 3.25
CA GLN A 73 7.89 15.31 1.91
C GLN A 73 6.79 14.27 1.62
N PRO A 74 6.17 14.25 0.41
CA PRO A 74 5.28 13.18 -0.01
C PRO A 74 6.08 11.92 -0.35
N LEU A 75 5.70 10.78 0.23
CA LEU A 75 6.34 9.48 0.04
C LEU A 75 5.30 8.44 -0.35
N HIS A 76 5.72 7.49 -1.19
CA HIS A 76 4.90 6.39 -1.66
C HIS A 76 5.66 5.08 -1.54
N PHE A 77 5.07 4.10 -0.89
CA PHE A 77 5.64 2.78 -0.67
C PHE A 77 4.73 1.73 -1.30
N VAL A 78 5.27 0.94 -2.22
CA VAL A 78 4.58 -0.23 -2.78
C VAL A 78 4.45 -1.27 -1.68
N ILE A 79 3.27 -1.86 -1.53
CA ILE A 79 3.03 -2.99 -0.66
C ILE A 79 3.34 -4.25 -1.48
N ASN A 80 4.47 -4.88 -1.21
CA ASN A 80 4.97 -6.02 -1.97
C ASN A 80 4.12 -7.26 -1.65
N LYS A 81 3.56 -7.88 -2.69
CA LYS A 81 2.82 -9.13 -2.60
C LYS A 81 3.78 -10.32 -2.76
N VAL A 82 3.96 -11.11 -1.71
CA VAL A 82 4.81 -12.31 -1.71
C VAL A 82 3.94 -13.55 -1.72
N VAL A 83 4.23 -14.50 -2.62
CA VAL A 83 3.54 -15.78 -2.74
C VAL A 83 4.43 -16.88 -2.17
N LEU A 84 3.98 -17.51 -1.09
CA LEU A 84 4.63 -18.66 -0.47
C LEU A 84 4.06 -19.95 -1.08
N GLN A 85 4.94 -20.88 -1.44
CA GLN A 85 4.59 -22.16 -2.08
C GLN A 85 3.64 -22.01 -3.30
N PRO A 86 4.02 -21.21 -4.32
CA PRO A 86 3.25 -21.08 -5.55
C PRO A 86 3.06 -22.44 -6.24
N ASP A 87 1.97 -22.58 -6.99
CA ASP A 87 1.61 -23.81 -7.72
C ASP A 87 1.34 -25.03 -6.79
N THR A 88 0.98 -24.79 -5.52
CA THR A 88 0.65 -25.85 -4.55
C THR A 88 -0.71 -25.63 -3.86
N VAL A 89 -1.26 -26.70 -3.29
CA VAL A 89 -2.46 -26.63 -2.40
C VAL A 89 -2.20 -25.90 -1.07
N TYR A 90 -0.97 -25.46 -0.81
CA TYR A 90 -0.57 -24.68 0.35
C TYR A 90 -0.12 -23.26 -0.03
N GLU A 91 -0.45 -22.80 -1.24
CA GLU A 91 -0.17 -21.43 -1.69
C GLU A 91 -0.79 -20.41 -0.73
N ARG A 92 0.04 -19.47 -0.25
CA ARG A 92 -0.41 -18.36 0.61
C ARG A 92 0.20 -17.05 0.15
N VAL A 93 -0.64 -16.02 0.07
CA VAL A 93 -0.22 -14.65 -0.16
C VAL A 93 0.09 -13.98 1.17
N GLN A 94 1.19 -13.22 1.21
CA GLN A 94 1.50 -12.27 2.28
C GLN A 94 1.87 -10.90 1.69
N PHE A 95 1.81 -9.87 2.52
CA PHE A 95 2.07 -8.48 2.17
C PHE A 95 3.16 -7.90 3.06
N GLN A 96 4.13 -7.18 2.50
CA GLN A 96 5.24 -6.55 3.24
C GLN A 96 5.70 -5.23 2.60
N PHE A 97 6.39 -4.39 3.39
CA PHE A 97 7.20 -3.30 2.85
C PHE A 97 8.66 -3.75 2.71
N GLU A 98 9.35 -3.92 3.84
CA GLU A 98 10.70 -4.45 3.94
C GLU A 98 10.66 -5.84 4.60
N ASP A 99 11.01 -5.98 5.88
CA ASP A 99 11.31 -7.28 6.52
C ASP A 99 10.09 -8.07 7.04
N GLU A 100 8.97 -7.41 7.35
CA GLU A 100 7.81 -8.01 8.04
C GLU A 100 6.66 -8.30 7.07
N ALA A 101 6.24 -9.57 7.02
CA ALA A 101 5.17 -10.08 6.17
C ALA A 101 3.90 -10.40 6.97
N PHE A 102 2.75 -10.05 6.40
CA PHE A 102 1.42 -10.17 7.03
C PHE A 102 0.43 -10.84 6.09
N ASP A 103 -0.54 -11.58 6.63
CA ASP A 103 -1.56 -12.29 5.84
C ASP A 103 -2.58 -11.35 5.17
N THR A 104 -2.74 -10.11 5.66
CA THR A 104 -3.57 -9.08 5.00
C THR A 104 -2.94 -7.68 5.06
N VAL A 105 -3.35 -6.80 4.14
CA VAL A 105 -2.93 -5.39 4.13
C VAL A 105 -3.44 -4.61 5.35
N PRO A 106 -4.69 -4.78 5.84
CA PRO A 106 -5.12 -4.20 7.11
C PRO A 106 -4.26 -4.58 8.33
N ASP A 107 -3.80 -5.84 8.44
CA ASP A 107 -2.92 -6.28 9.54
C ASP A 107 -1.57 -5.54 9.49
N LEU A 108 -0.97 -5.45 8.30
CA LEU A 108 0.25 -4.70 8.03
C LEU A 108 0.11 -3.22 8.42
N ILE A 109 -0.96 -2.54 7.98
CA ILE A 109 -1.19 -1.13 8.31
C ILE A 109 -1.38 -0.95 9.82
N THR A 110 -2.16 -1.83 10.46
CA THR A 110 -2.41 -1.80 11.90
C THR A 110 -1.12 -1.99 12.70
N PHE A 111 -0.24 -2.91 12.27
CA PHE A 111 1.06 -3.11 12.90
C PHE A 111 1.95 -1.87 12.79
N TYR A 112 2.10 -1.26 11.62
CA TYR A 112 3.00 -0.11 11.45
C TYR A 112 2.50 1.15 12.19
N VAL A 113 1.18 1.37 12.24
CA VAL A 113 0.58 2.44 13.07
C VAL A 113 0.77 2.16 14.57
N GLY A 114 0.45 0.94 15.02
CA GLY A 114 0.47 0.58 16.45
C GLY A 114 1.88 0.43 17.05
N SER A 115 2.85 -0.04 16.27
CA SER A 115 4.26 -0.18 16.69
C SER A 115 5.05 1.13 16.56
N GLY A 116 4.61 2.04 15.69
CA GLY A 116 5.38 3.21 15.30
C GLY A 116 6.71 2.87 14.62
N LYS A 117 6.84 1.68 14.00
CA LYS A 117 8.01 1.29 13.21
C LYS A 117 8.10 2.17 11.94
N SER A 118 9.31 2.37 11.42
CA SER A 118 9.50 3.01 10.11
C SER A 118 9.11 2.07 8.98
N ILE A 119 8.30 2.55 8.03
CA ILE A 119 7.88 1.83 6.81
C ILE A 119 9.08 1.31 6.02
N SER A 120 10.12 2.15 5.92
CA SER A 120 11.40 1.79 5.31
C SER A 120 12.57 2.34 6.10
N GLN A 121 13.61 1.53 6.30
CA GLN A 121 14.86 1.90 6.98
C GLN A 121 15.54 3.10 6.31
N MET A 122 15.54 3.17 4.97
CA MET A 122 16.20 4.25 4.21
C MET A 122 15.52 5.61 4.38
N SER A 123 14.18 5.62 4.48
CA SER A 123 13.40 6.86 4.64
C SER A 123 13.21 7.27 6.11
N GLY A 124 13.23 6.30 7.03
CA GLY A 124 12.79 6.48 8.41
C GLY A 124 11.34 6.92 8.55
N ALA A 125 10.52 6.81 7.50
CA ALA A 125 9.15 7.33 7.44
C ALA A 125 8.20 6.55 8.33
N LYS A 126 7.32 7.25 9.05
CA LYS A 126 6.35 6.66 9.97
C LYS A 126 4.94 7.15 9.63
N ILE A 127 3.97 6.25 9.76
CA ILE A 127 2.55 6.55 9.62
C ILE A 127 1.89 6.57 11.01
N HIS A 128 0.86 7.40 11.17
CA HIS A 128 0.15 7.52 12.44
C HIS A 128 -1.34 7.81 12.24
N THR A 129 -1.67 8.80 11.41
CA THR A 129 -3.04 9.30 11.28
C THR A 129 -3.65 8.85 9.94
N PRO A 130 -4.62 7.93 9.94
CA PRO A 130 -5.32 7.55 8.72
C PRO A 130 -6.12 8.74 8.16
N ARG A 131 -6.24 8.80 6.83
CA ARG A 131 -7.12 9.77 6.15
C ARG A 131 -8.33 9.08 5.55
N ASN A 132 -9.44 9.20 6.26
CA ASN A 132 -10.70 8.57 5.92
C ASN A 132 -11.30 9.18 4.64
N ARG A 133 -11.86 8.32 3.80
CA ARG A 133 -12.64 8.67 2.61
C ARG A 133 -14.05 9.13 3.00
N LEU A 134 -14.63 10.03 2.21
CA LEU A 134 -15.94 10.66 2.48
C LEU A 134 -17.04 10.20 1.51
N TYR A 135 -16.69 9.34 0.55
CA TYR A 135 -17.57 8.84 -0.50
C TYR A 135 -17.28 7.35 -0.77
N PRO A 136 -18.21 6.59 -1.38
CA PRO A 136 -17.96 5.21 -1.77
C PRO A 136 -16.86 5.10 -2.83
N LEU A 137 -16.20 3.94 -2.94
CA LEU A 137 -15.13 3.70 -3.93
C LEU A 137 -15.65 3.84 -5.36
N SER A 138 -16.91 3.46 -5.60
CA SER A 138 -17.61 3.67 -6.86
C SER A 138 -17.67 5.14 -7.30
N PHE A 139 -17.77 6.09 -6.35
CA PHE A 139 -17.70 7.53 -6.65
C PHE A 139 -16.30 7.95 -7.07
N TYR A 140 -15.25 7.48 -6.39
CA TYR A 140 -13.87 7.79 -6.76
C TYR A 140 -13.49 7.17 -8.11
N ALA A 141 -13.87 5.92 -8.39
CA ALA A 141 -13.68 5.28 -9.69
C ALA A 141 -14.41 6.05 -10.83
N SER A 142 -15.59 6.59 -10.55
CA SER A 142 -16.34 7.43 -11.52
C SER A 142 -15.73 8.81 -11.72
N LYS A 143 -15.02 9.36 -10.72
CA LYS A 143 -14.33 10.65 -10.80
C LYS A 143 -12.93 10.55 -11.39
N PHE A 144 -12.26 9.41 -11.21
CA PHE A 144 -10.91 9.12 -11.67
C PHE A 144 -10.91 7.81 -12.49
N PRO A 145 -11.60 7.78 -13.65
CA PRO A 145 -11.53 6.61 -14.53
C PRO A 145 -10.08 6.34 -14.91
N MET A 146 -9.58 5.14 -14.63
CA MET A 146 -8.21 4.77 -15.00
C MET A 146 -8.04 4.89 -16.51
N GLN A 147 -7.10 5.74 -16.93
CA GLN A 147 -6.71 5.88 -18.32
C GLN A 147 -5.87 4.67 -18.75
N MET A 148 -6.53 3.52 -18.88
CA MET A 148 -6.03 2.44 -19.73
C MET A 148 -5.84 3.02 -21.13
N PRO A 149 -4.66 2.90 -21.76
CA PRO A 149 -4.51 3.32 -23.14
C PRO A 149 -5.50 2.50 -24.00
N PRO A 150 -6.23 3.13 -24.93
CA PRO A 150 -7.25 2.43 -25.71
C PRO A 150 -6.58 1.35 -26.58
N SER A 151 -6.70 0.10 -26.14
CA SER A 151 -6.51 -1.05 -27.02
C SER A 151 -7.52 -0.91 -28.16
N GLY A 152 -7.02 -0.93 -29.40
CA GLY A 152 -7.77 -0.41 -30.55
C GLY A 152 -9.03 -1.22 -30.91
N LEU A 153 -9.70 -0.76 -31.98
CA LEU A 153 -10.95 -1.28 -32.58
C LEU A 153 -12.28 -0.64 -32.11
N THR A 154 -12.41 0.68 -32.25
CA THR A 154 -13.69 1.28 -32.68
C THR A 154 -13.45 2.34 -33.75
N SER A 155 -13.69 2.00 -35.02
CA SER A 155 -13.64 2.95 -36.14
C SER A 155 -15.04 3.47 -36.46
N PRO A 156 -15.31 4.80 -36.38
CA PRO A 156 -16.51 5.37 -36.99
C PRO A 156 -16.29 5.44 -38.51
N CYS A 157 -16.99 4.59 -39.26
CA CYS A 157 -16.91 4.58 -40.72
C CYS A 157 -17.86 5.63 -41.34
N SER A 158 -17.29 6.57 -42.10
CA SER A 158 -18.03 7.51 -42.97
C SER A 158 -17.64 7.28 -44.43
N PRO A 159 -18.58 7.34 -45.40
CA PRO A 159 -18.35 6.86 -46.76
C PRO A 159 -17.87 7.91 -47.77
N ALA A 160 -17.18 7.40 -48.81
CA ALA A 160 -16.99 7.94 -50.16
C ALA A 160 -16.20 9.26 -50.37
N GLY A 161 -15.12 9.18 -51.16
CA GLY A 161 -14.36 10.31 -51.70
C GLY A 161 -13.24 9.82 -52.65
N SER A 162 -13.24 10.27 -53.90
CA SER A 162 -12.47 9.65 -55.01
C SER A 162 -10.97 9.95 -55.05
N LEU A 163 -10.19 8.97 -55.56
CA LEU A 163 -9.06 9.05 -56.53
C LEU A 163 -8.11 10.28 -56.45
N VAL A 164 -6.78 10.13 -56.45
CA VAL A 164 -6.00 9.81 -57.68
C VAL A 164 -4.46 9.70 -57.44
N THR A 165 -3.76 8.91 -58.27
CA THR A 165 -2.28 8.85 -58.55
C THR A 165 -1.23 8.53 -57.46
N SER A 166 -0.31 7.64 -57.85
CA SER A 166 1.02 7.36 -57.27
C SER A 166 2.13 8.08 -58.12
N PRO A 167 3.47 7.83 -58.06
CA PRO A 167 4.22 6.67 -57.50
C PRO A 167 5.57 6.91 -56.77
N CYS A 168 6.07 5.82 -56.16
CA CYS A 168 7.48 5.45 -55.83
C CYS A 168 8.26 6.33 -54.80
N ALA A 169 9.33 5.85 -54.14
CA ALA A 169 10.11 4.61 -54.32
C ALA A 169 10.72 4.03 -53.01
N ASN A 170 11.44 2.91 -53.13
CA ASN A 170 12.42 2.31 -52.20
C ASN A 170 11.95 1.60 -50.91
N SER A 171 11.87 0.27 -51.00
CA SER A 171 12.40 -0.67 -49.96
C SER A 171 13.90 -0.98 -50.29
N PRO A 172 14.69 -1.76 -49.52
CA PRO A 172 14.40 -3.08 -48.89
C PRO A 172 14.22 -2.98 -47.35
N ALA A 173 13.62 -3.92 -46.59
CA ALA A 173 13.68 -5.39 -46.58
C ALA A 173 15.05 -5.94 -46.06
N SER A 174 15.17 -6.98 -45.23
CA SER A 174 14.22 -7.92 -44.61
C SER A 174 14.82 -8.49 -43.30
N ARG A 175 14.02 -9.09 -42.41
CA ARG A 175 13.97 -10.56 -42.20
C ARG A 175 13.19 -10.97 -40.94
N LEU A 176 12.23 -11.87 -41.13
CA LEU A 176 11.87 -12.88 -40.13
C LEU A 176 13.06 -13.80 -39.89
N ASN A 177 13.19 -14.34 -38.67
CA ASN A 177 13.27 -15.79 -38.53
C ASN A 177 12.64 -16.28 -37.22
N MET A 178 12.21 -17.54 -37.22
CA MET A 178 11.59 -18.25 -36.09
C MET A 178 12.42 -19.48 -35.71
N TYR A 179 11.97 -20.18 -34.65
CA TYR A 179 12.29 -21.56 -34.27
C TYR A 179 13.53 -21.90 -33.40
N SER A 180 13.18 -22.59 -32.29
CA SER A 180 13.72 -23.87 -31.80
C SER A 180 14.99 -23.96 -30.95
N ASN A 181 14.75 -24.37 -29.71
CA ASN A 181 15.47 -25.37 -28.92
C ASN A 181 16.26 -26.41 -29.75
N ASN A 182 17.44 -26.87 -29.28
CA ASN A 182 17.49 -28.05 -28.41
C ASN A 182 18.83 -28.29 -27.70
N MET A 183 18.85 -29.28 -26.80
CA MET A 183 19.97 -29.70 -25.93
C MET A 183 21.15 -30.36 -26.67
N VAL A 184 22.34 -30.29 -26.06
CA VAL A 184 23.46 -31.26 -26.18
C VAL A 184 24.00 -31.59 -24.77
N MET A 185 24.59 -32.78 -24.59
CA MET A 185 24.99 -33.41 -23.31
C MET A 185 26.52 -33.58 -23.16
N ALA A 186 26.97 -33.98 -21.94
CA ALA A 186 28.28 -34.56 -21.58
C ALA A 186 29.50 -33.59 -21.56
N GLN A 187 30.57 -33.78 -20.75
CA GLN A 187 30.85 -34.68 -19.59
C GLN A 187 31.97 -34.05 -18.68
N PRO A 188 32.30 -34.59 -17.48
CA PRO A 188 33.14 -33.91 -16.47
C PRO A 188 34.59 -34.44 -16.31
N GLN A 189 35.42 -33.72 -15.53
CA GLN A 189 36.54 -34.30 -14.75
C GLN A 189 37.03 -33.40 -13.58
N GLN A 190 37.92 -33.93 -12.72
CA GLN A 190 38.25 -33.43 -11.36
C GLN A 190 39.73 -33.00 -11.16
N PRO A 191 40.08 -32.30 -10.05
CA PRO A 191 41.42 -31.76 -9.78
C PRO A 191 42.26 -32.53 -8.71
N PRO A 192 43.59 -32.27 -8.64
CA PRO A 192 44.47 -32.54 -7.48
C PRO A 192 45.30 -31.30 -7.02
N ALA A 193 46.18 -31.31 -6.00
CA ALA A 193 46.17 -31.85 -4.63
C ALA A 193 47.46 -31.41 -3.86
N GLY A 194 47.45 -31.26 -2.52
CA GLY A 194 48.63 -30.97 -1.66
C GLY A 194 48.33 -29.90 -0.57
N LEU A 195 48.31 -30.17 0.75
CA LEU A 195 49.40 -30.49 1.72
C LEU A 195 50.37 -29.30 1.93
N THR A 196 50.67 -28.79 3.14
CA THR A 196 51.08 -29.47 4.41
C THR A 196 50.57 -28.80 5.73
N SER A 197 51.04 -29.26 6.90
CA SER A 197 50.81 -28.76 8.30
C SER A 197 51.91 -29.36 9.23
N PRO A 198 51.95 -29.22 10.59
CA PRO A 198 51.28 -28.33 11.58
C PRO A 198 52.38 -27.47 12.31
N PRO A 199 52.66 -27.43 13.66
CA PRO A 199 51.88 -27.53 14.92
C PRO A 199 52.18 -26.45 16.03
N GLY A 200 51.43 -26.48 17.15
CA GLY A 200 51.79 -25.88 18.48
C GLY A 200 51.26 -24.46 18.76
N THR A 201 51.01 -24.01 20.01
CA THR A 201 51.02 -24.69 21.34
C THR A 201 50.25 -23.91 22.43
N LEU A 202 49.56 -24.63 23.33
CA LEU A 202 49.26 -24.36 24.77
C LEU A 202 48.67 -23.00 25.29
N GLY A 203 47.54 -23.13 26.02
CA GLY A 203 47.26 -22.41 27.29
C GLY A 203 46.07 -21.42 27.31
N ARG A 204 45.47 -21.02 28.46
CA ARG A 204 45.10 -21.71 29.73
C ARG A 204 44.31 -20.70 30.63
N SER A 205 43.15 -21.10 31.18
CA SER A 205 42.40 -20.43 32.29
C SER A 205 41.77 -19.04 31.98
N ASN A 206 40.84 -18.44 32.76
CA ASN A 206 40.22 -18.87 34.02
C ASN A 206 38.80 -18.25 34.32
N SER A 207 38.07 -18.88 35.24
CA SER A 207 37.12 -18.30 36.24
C SER A 207 35.97 -17.30 35.90
N ARG A 208 34.73 -17.85 35.93
CA ARG A 208 33.52 -17.42 36.71
C ARG A 208 32.71 -16.12 36.39
N PRO A 209 31.44 -16.00 36.89
CA PRO A 209 30.40 -15.12 36.30
C PRO A 209 29.88 -13.97 37.21
N GLY A 210 29.02 -13.09 36.67
CA GLY A 210 28.31 -12.04 37.42
C GLY A 210 26.92 -11.63 36.86
N THR A 211 25.88 -11.86 37.68
CA THR A 211 24.57 -11.14 37.82
C THR A 211 23.80 -10.53 36.62
N PRO A 212 22.49 -10.80 36.48
CA PRO A 212 21.58 -10.05 35.60
C PRO A 212 21.01 -8.77 36.24
N PRO A 213 20.55 -7.77 35.45
CA PRO A 213 19.87 -6.57 35.95
C PRO A 213 18.40 -6.85 36.37
N LYS A 214 17.85 -6.00 37.26
CA LYS A 214 16.49 -6.10 37.81
C LYS A 214 15.49 -5.16 37.11
N LEU A 215 14.20 -5.54 37.14
CA LEU A 215 13.09 -4.62 36.86
C LEU A 215 12.81 -3.67 38.06
N PRO A 216 12.37 -2.42 37.83
CA PRO A 216 11.67 -1.60 38.82
C PRO A 216 10.16 -1.92 38.87
N THR A 217 9.52 -1.66 40.02
CA THR A 217 8.13 -2.05 40.32
C THR A 217 7.15 -0.86 40.44
N LYS A 218 5.84 -1.14 40.36
CA LYS A 218 4.75 -0.14 40.42
C LYS A 218 4.52 0.46 41.82
N HIS A 219 4.28 1.78 41.87
CA HIS A 219 3.31 2.47 42.74
C HIS A 219 2.60 3.48 41.81
N ARG A 220 1.27 3.57 41.62
CA ARG A 220 0.04 3.38 42.42
C ARG A 220 -0.44 4.64 43.19
N SER A 221 -1.24 5.46 42.48
CA SER A 221 -2.32 6.36 42.99
C SER A 221 -1.87 7.51 43.93
N HIS A 222 -2.54 8.66 44.07
CA HIS A 222 -3.95 9.08 44.14
C HIS A 222 -4.08 10.59 43.78
N SER A 223 -5.21 11.25 43.45
CA SER A 223 -6.62 10.86 43.19
C SER A 223 -7.35 12.00 42.38
N LEU A 224 -8.69 11.95 42.34
CA LEU A 224 -9.68 12.86 41.73
C LEU A 224 -9.74 14.32 42.27
N THR A 225 -10.06 15.27 41.38
CA THR A 225 -11.00 16.40 41.60
C THR A 225 -11.74 16.67 40.28
N ALA A 226 -12.98 17.17 40.30
CA ALA A 226 -13.78 17.46 39.10
C ALA A 226 -14.41 18.87 39.13
N ASN A 227 -14.83 19.33 37.94
CA ASN A 227 -15.71 20.48 37.64
C ASN A 227 -15.25 21.90 38.05
N THR A 228 -15.08 22.75 37.03
CA THR A 228 -15.70 24.09 36.97
C THR A 228 -16.14 24.34 35.52
N LEU A 229 -17.36 24.83 35.34
CA LEU A 229 -17.90 25.30 34.05
C LEU A 229 -17.77 26.82 33.96
N LEU A 230 -17.62 27.37 32.74
CA LEU A 230 -18.69 28.09 32.00
C LEU A 230 -18.11 29.20 31.09
N ALA A 231 -18.60 29.26 29.84
CA ALA A 231 -18.56 30.42 28.91
C ALA A 231 -17.15 30.89 28.43
N GLU A 232 -17.00 31.67 27.36
CA GLU A 232 -17.98 32.31 26.45
C GLU A 232 -17.89 31.79 24.99
N ALA A 233 -18.78 32.28 24.11
CA ALA A 233 -18.92 31.84 22.72
C ALA A 233 -18.39 32.86 21.70
N GLY A 234 -18.00 32.42 20.50
CA GLY A 234 -17.61 33.34 19.42
C GLY A 234 -17.14 32.69 18.10
N VAL A 235 -18.08 32.49 17.17
CA VAL A 235 -17.91 32.38 15.70
C VAL A 235 -16.94 31.31 15.15
N GLY A 236 -17.48 30.32 14.41
CA GLY A 236 -16.65 29.44 13.57
C GLY A 236 -17.27 28.08 13.22
N GLU A 237 -18.34 28.04 12.43
CA GLU A 237 -18.86 26.76 11.92
C GLU A 237 -17.95 26.11 10.86
N ASN A 238 -18.22 24.84 10.53
CA ASN A 238 -17.53 23.95 9.55
C ASN A 238 -16.44 22.97 10.07
N TYR A 239 -16.37 22.66 11.38
CA TYR A 239 -15.46 21.62 11.92
C TYR A 239 -16.11 20.67 12.94
N LEU A 240 -17.31 20.14 12.65
CA LEU A 240 -18.05 19.27 13.59
C LEU A 240 -18.42 17.86 13.08
N HIS A 241 -18.12 17.49 11.83
CA HIS A 241 -18.34 16.12 11.34
C HIS A 241 -17.15 15.16 11.53
N ASP A 242 -15.95 15.67 11.86
CA ASP A 242 -14.72 14.85 12.06
C ASP A 242 -14.68 14.07 13.39
N ARG A 243 -15.53 14.37 14.38
CA ARG A 243 -15.44 13.74 15.72
C ARG A 243 -16.28 12.47 15.87
N GLU A 244 -17.52 12.45 15.41
CA GLU A 244 -18.44 11.31 15.61
C GLU A 244 -17.93 10.03 14.92
N PHE A 245 -17.46 10.14 13.67
CA PHE A 245 -16.98 8.98 12.90
C PHE A 245 -15.64 8.41 13.39
N ASN A 246 -14.88 9.16 14.21
CA ASN A 246 -13.60 8.69 14.73
C ASN A 246 -13.75 7.86 16.01
N ILE A 247 -14.94 7.83 16.62
CA ILE A 247 -15.24 7.08 17.85
C ILE A 247 -15.51 5.59 17.56
N LEU A 248 -16.02 5.26 16.37
CA LEU A 248 -16.29 3.87 15.94
C LEU A 248 -15.05 3.08 15.46
N MET A 249 -13.85 3.67 15.52
CA MET A 249 -12.60 3.08 15.01
C MET A 249 -11.53 2.89 16.10
N GLN A 250 -11.94 2.81 17.38
CA GLN A 250 -11.01 2.77 18.52
C GLN A 250 -11.23 1.49 19.38
N TYR A 251 -10.46 0.45 19.05
CA TYR A 251 -10.38 -0.91 19.65
C TYR A 251 -11.43 -1.96 19.21
N PRO A 252 -11.06 -3.26 19.21
CA PRO A 252 -11.89 -4.39 18.76
C PRO A 252 -12.78 -4.98 19.86
#